data_AF-A0A9P6XT54-F1
#
_entry.id   AF-A0A9P6XT54-F1
#
_cell.length_a   1.000
_cell.length_b   1.000
_cell.length_c   1.000
_cell.angle_alpha   90.00
_cell.angle_beta   90.00
_cell.angle_gamma   90.00
#
_symmetry.space_group_name_H-M   'P 1'
#
loop_
_entity.id
_entity.type
_entity.pdbx_description
1 polymer ?
#
loop_
_entity_poly.entity_id
_entity_poly.type
_entity_poly.pdbx_seq_one_letter_code
_entity_poly.pdbx_strand_id
1 'polypeptide(L)'
;MTMNLWTATADKGESTDTFMARVGREALLVLGPSQAVICGQLVSTAGQDGIQLKTTNKPADCRAPGSTLPYMFVSRSETGAERLASFQSELPGARYTVEPAGIEFRTGTTTRLVASYLEE
;
A
#
# COMPACT_ATOMS: atom_id res chain seq x y z
N MET A 1 12.91 1.75 12.82
CA MET A 1 13.78 1.07 11.85
C MET A 1 13.04 1.02 10.53
N THR A 2 13.75 1.21 9.42
CA THR A 2 13.19 1.18 8.06
C THR A 2 14.00 0.18 7.26
N MET A 3 13.30 -0.72 6.58
CA MET A 3 13.89 -1.73 5.72
C MET A 3 13.19 -1.72 4.37
N ASN A 4 13.96 -1.57 3.31
CA ASN A 4 13.46 -1.73 1.95
C ASN A 4 13.19 -3.21 1.70
N LEU A 5 12.04 -3.52 1.11
CA LEU A 5 11.64 -4.89 0.80
C LEU A 5 11.90 -5.20 -0.67
N TRP A 6 11.07 -4.66 -1.57
CA TRP A 6 11.28 -4.75 -3.02
C TRP A 6 10.62 -3.58 -3.75
N THR A 7 11.00 -3.42 -5.01
CA THR A 7 10.35 -2.51 -5.96
C THR A 7 9.49 -3.32 -6.90
N ALA A 8 8.27 -2.85 -7.14
CA ALA A 8 7.38 -3.39 -8.16
C ALA A 8 7.08 -2.33 -9.22
N THR A 9 6.89 -2.78 -10.44
CA THR A 9 6.49 -1.94 -11.58
C THR A 9 5.25 -2.55 -12.23
N ALA A 10 4.38 -1.69 -12.75
CA ALA A 10 3.22 -2.11 -13.51
C ALA A 10 3.65 -2.77 -14.81
N ASP A 11 2.94 -3.83 -15.19
CA ASP A 11 3.11 -4.48 -16.47
C ASP A 11 2.53 -3.60 -17.60
N LYS A 12 2.93 -3.88 -18.84
CA LYS A 12 2.47 -3.09 -19.99
C LYS A 12 0.94 -3.18 -20.13
N GLY A 13 0.27 -2.04 -20.03
CA GLY A 13 -1.20 -1.95 -20.12
C GLY A 13 -1.94 -2.36 -18.83
N GLU A 14 -1.21 -2.65 -17.75
CA GLU A 14 -1.80 -2.90 -16.44
C GLU A 14 -2.38 -1.60 -15.87
N SER A 15 -3.61 -1.65 -15.37
CA SER A 15 -4.22 -0.51 -14.69
C SER A 15 -3.60 -0.33 -13.30
N THR A 16 -3.61 0.91 -12.77
CA THR A 16 -3.12 1.17 -11.41
C THR A 16 -3.82 0.30 -10.37
N ASP A 17 -5.13 0.09 -10.48
CA ASP A 17 -5.86 -0.78 -9.54
C ASP A 17 -5.40 -2.23 -9.60
N THR A 18 -5.23 -2.77 -10.81
CA THR A 18 -4.72 -4.13 -11.02
C THR A 18 -3.31 -4.28 -10.46
N PHE A 19 -2.44 -3.31 -10.73
CA PHE A 19 -1.08 -3.25 -10.23
C PHE A 19 -1.04 -3.23 -8.69
N MET A 20 -1.80 -2.30 -8.08
CA MET A 20 -1.86 -2.15 -6.63
C MET A 20 -2.50 -3.38 -5.96
N ALA A 21 -3.45 -4.03 -6.63
CA ALA A 21 -4.06 -5.26 -6.13
C ALA A 21 -3.08 -6.42 -6.06
N ARG A 22 -2.33 -6.64 -7.15
CA ARG A 22 -1.30 -7.66 -7.25
C ARG A 22 -0.20 -7.45 -6.21
N VAL A 23 0.39 -6.25 -6.19
CA VAL A 23 1.49 -5.91 -5.26
C VAL A 23 1.02 -5.93 -3.81
N GLY A 24 -0.19 -5.46 -3.53
CA GLY A 24 -0.77 -5.48 -2.19
C GLY A 24 -0.96 -6.91 -1.66
N ARG A 25 -1.45 -7.83 -2.50
CA ARG A 25 -1.58 -9.25 -2.16
C ARG A 25 -0.23 -9.90 -1.87
N GLU A 26 0.77 -9.65 -2.72
CA GLU A 26 2.15 -10.12 -2.50
C GLU A 26 2.70 -9.60 -1.15
N ALA A 27 2.46 -8.33 -0.84
CA ALA A 27 2.90 -7.74 0.41
C ALA A 27 2.22 -8.33 1.65
N LEU A 28 0.93 -8.65 1.56
CA LEU A 28 0.20 -9.39 2.60
C LEU A 28 0.84 -10.76 2.89
N LEU A 29 1.29 -11.46 1.84
CA LEU A 29 1.98 -12.74 1.99
C LEU A 29 3.33 -12.57 2.67
N VAL A 30 4.11 -11.56 2.27
CA VAL A 30 5.41 -11.23 2.89
C VAL A 30 5.27 -10.85 4.37
N LEU A 31 4.20 -10.11 4.72
CA LEU A 31 3.99 -9.67 6.09
C LEU A 31 3.79 -10.84 7.06
N GLY A 32 3.26 -11.98 6.60
CA GLY A 32 3.01 -13.14 7.46
C GLY A 32 2.21 -12.77 8.72
N PRO A 33 2.42 -13.41 9.88
CA PRO A 33 1.76 -13.05 11.14
C PRO A 33 2.37 -11.80 11.84
N SER A 34 3.14 -10.96 11.13
CA SER A 34 3.83 -9.81 11.74
C SER A 34 2.88 -8.69 12.19
N GLN A 35 3.32 -7.90 13.17
CA GLN A 35 2.69 -6.64 13.58
C GLN A 35 3.22 -5.41 12.82
N ALA A 36 4.11 -5.63 11.85
CA ALA A 36 4.65 -4.55 11.02
C ALA A 36 3.62 -4.02 10.02
N VAL A 37 3.86 -2.80 9.54
CA VAL A 37 3.15 -2.20 8.40
C VAL A 37 4.12 -2.16 7.22
N ILE A 38 3.67 -2.66 6.07
CA ILE A 38 4.36 -2.41 4.80
C ILE A 38 3.72 -1.19 4.15
N CYS A 39 4.53 -0.30 3.63
CA CYS A 39 4.07 0.91 2.96
C CYS A 39 4.96 1.31 1.79
N GLY A 40 4.38 2.15 0.92
CA GLY A 40 5.10 2.85 -0.14
C GLY A 40 4.19 3.89 -0.77
N GLN A 41 4.77 4.78 -1.56
CA GLN A 41 4.01 5.72 -2.38
C GLN A 41 4.22 5.39 -3.84
N LEU A 42 3.12 5.37 -4.59
CA LEU A 42 3.16 5.16 -6.03
C LEU A 42 4.02 6.26 -6.68
N VAL A 43 4.74 5.90 -7.72
CA VAL A 43 5.42 6.81 -8.64
C VAL A 43 5.02 6.43 -10.05
N SER A 44 4.96 7.40 -10.95
CA SER A 44 4.76 7.14 -12.38
C SER A 44 5.93 7.73 -13.14
N THR A 45 6.69 6.86 -13.82
CA THR A 45 7.88 7.25 -14.58
C THR A 45 7.66 6.87 -16.02
N ALA A 46 7.71 7.85 -16.93
CA ALA A 46 7.47 7.64 -18.36
C ALA A 46 6.13 6.92 -18.68
N GLY A 47 5.10 7.17 -17.87
CA GLY A 47 3.78 6.55 -18.02
C GLY A 47 3.68 5.11 -17.50
N GLN A 48 4.71 4.61 -16.83
CA GLN A 48 4.70 3.32 -16.14
C GLN A 48 4.66 3.53 -14.62
N ASP A 49 3.65 2.96 -13.98
CA ASP A 49 3.47 2.99 -12.55
C ASP A 49 4.48 2.07 -11.84
N GLY A 50 4.91 2.47 -10.64
CA GLY A 50 5.83 1.70 -9.81
C GLY A 50 5.76 2.10 -8.35
N ILE A 51 6.25 1.23 -7.48
CA ILE A 51 6.24 1.45 -6.03
C ILE A 51 7.43 0.75 -5.38
N GLN A 52 8.11 1.45 -4.46
CA GLN A 52 9.10 0.85 -3.57
C GLN A 52 8.40 0.53 -2.24
N LEU A 53 8.26 -0.75 -1.94
CA LEU A 53 7.70 -1.20 -0.66
C LEU A 53 8.78 -1.30 0.40
N LYS A 54 8.42 -0.86 1.60
CA LYS A 54 9.26 -0.82 2.79
C LYS A 54 8.46 -1.28 4.00
N THR A 55 9.13 -1.89 4.96
CA THR A 55 8.62 -2.00 6.32
C THR A 55 9.27 -0.95 7.19
N THR A 56 8.48 -0.19 7.93
CA THR A 56 8.99 0.91 8.76
C THR A 56 8.10 1.17 9.97
N ASN A 57 8.66 1.84 10.97
CA ASN A 57 7.92 2.45 12.06
C ASN A 57 7.79 3.99 11.91
N LYS A 58 8.25 4.56 10.79
CA LYS A 58 8.20 6.00 10.49
C LYS A 58 7.36 6.25 9.23
N PRO A 59 6.18 6.89 9.35
CA PRO A 59 5.33 7.16 8.19
C PRO A 59 6.03 7.95 7.07
N ALA A 60 6.87 8.92 7.44
CA ALA A 60 7.59 9.74 6.45
C ALA A 60 8.43 8.92 5.45
N ASP A 61 8.91 7.74 5.85
CA ASP A 61 9.75 6.89 5.00
C ASP A 61 8.94 6.19 3.89
N CYS A 62 7.60 6.16 4.00
CA CYS A 62 6.70 5.66 2.96
C CYS A 62 6.62 6.61 1.76
N ARG A 63 7.00 7.88 1.91
CA ARG A 63 6.90 8.89 0.84
C ARG A 63 7.92 8.64 -0.25
N ALA A 64 7.50 8.84 -1.49
CA ALA A 64 8.39 8.91 -2.65
C ALA A 64 8.67 10.39 -2.96
N PRO A 65 9.95 10.80 -3.10
CA PRO A 65 10.29 12.20 -3.37
C PRO A 65 9.54 12.75 -4.59
N GLY A 66 8.84 13.87 -4.41
CA GLY A 66 8.12 14.55 -5.49
C GLY A 66 6.83 13.87 -5.97
N SER A 67 6.44 12.73 -5.39
CA SER A 67 5.18 12.08 -5.76
C SER A 67 3.98 12.66 -5.02
N THR A 68 2.89 12.87 -5.76
CA THR A 68 1.56 13.17 -5.23
C THR A 68 0.58 12.02 -5.45
N LEU A 69 1.07 10.91 -5.99
CA LEU A 69 0.27 9.73 -6.28
C LEU A 69 -0.08 8.96 -4.99
N PRO A 70 -1.06 8.04 -5.07
CA PRO A 70 -1.56 7.36 -3.89
C PRO A 70 -0.51 6.56 -3.12
N TYR A 71 -0.73 6.42 -1.81
CA TYR A 71 0.02 5.50 -0.97
C TYR A 71 -0.54 4.08 -1.07
N MET A 72 0.30 3.08 -0.81
CA MET A 72 -0.12 1.74 -0.40
C MET A 72 0.23 1.56 1.06
N PHE A 73 -0.72 1.01 1.82
CA PHE A 73 -0.48 0.53 3.15
C PHE A 73 -1.01 -0.88 3.31
N VAL A 74 -0.23 -1.72 3.97
CA VAL A 74 -0.52 -3.14 4.12
C VAL A 74 -0.33 -3.55 5.57
N SER A 75 -1.36 -4.17 6.14
CA SER A 75 -1.36 -4.74 7.49
C SER A 75 -2.15 -6.04 7.53
N ARG A 76 -1.80 -6.95 8.43
CA ARG A 76 -2.47 -8.26 8.56
C ARG A 76 -3.07 -8.53 9.95
N SER A 77 -2.55 -7.88 10.99
CA SER A 77 -2.97 -8.05 12.38
C SER A 77 -3.71 -6.82 12.89
N GLU A 78 -4.55 -6.98 13.92
CA GLU A 78 -5.22 -5.87 14.59
C GLU A 78 -4.21 -4.82 15.10
N THR A 79 -3.11 -5.26 15.71
CA THR A 79 -2.01 -4.37 16.13
C THR A 79 -1.37 -3.65 14.94
N GLY A 80 -1.28 -4.31 13.78
CA GLY A 80 -0.84 -3.70 12.54
C GLY A 80 -1.83 -2.63 12.04
N ALA A 81 -3.14 -2.86 12.18
CA ALA A 81 -4.18 -1.91 11.80
C ALA A 81 -4.20 -0.66 12.70
N GLU A 82 -3.97 -0.81 14.01
CA GLU A 82 -3.80 0.33 14.92
C GLU A 82 -2.61 1.20 14.50
N ARG A 83 -1.48 0.57 14.19
CA ARG A 83 -0.28 1.28 13.72
C ARG A 83 -0.52 1.94 12.37
N LEU A 84 -1.25 1.27 11.49
CA LEU A 84 -1.66 1.80 10.21
C LEU A 84 -2.49 3.09 10.36
N ALA A 85 -3.40 3.16 11.34
CA ALA A 85 -4.18 4.37 11.58
C ALA A 85 -3.29 5.60 11.87
N SER A 86 -2.17 5.43 12.60
CA SER A 86 -1.19 6.50 12.80
C SER A 86 -0.52 6.93 11.49
N PHE A 87 -0.10 5.97 10.66
CA PHE A 87 0.51 6.25 9.35
C PHE A 87 -0.43 7.03 8.45
N GLN A 88 -1.69 6.62 8.42
CA GLN A 88 -2.75 7.24 7.62
C GLN A 88 -3.10 8.66 8.05
N SER A 89 -2.82 9.04 9.31
CA SER A 89 -3.00 10.40 9.82
C SER A 89 -1.85 11.32 9.39
N GLU A 90 -0.60 10.81 9.45
CA GLU A 90 0.61 11.58 9.10
C GLU A 90 0.87 11.68 7.58
N LEU A 91 0.23 10.79 6.80
CA LEU A 91 0.30 10.74 5.35
C LEU A 91 -1.09 10.97 4.75
N PRO A 92 -1.59 12.22 4.80
CA PRO A 92 -2.86 12.54 4.18
C PRO A 92 -2.74 12.43 2.66
N GLY A 93 -3.76 11.88 2.02
CA GLY A 93 -3.80 11.72 0.56
C GLY A 93 -4.63 10.52 0.14
N ALA A 94 -4.67 10.30 -1.17
CA ALA A 94 -5.25 9.08 -1.73
C ALA A 94 -4.43 7.86 -1.30
N ARG A 95 -5.10 6.74 -1.00
CA ARG A 95 -4.43 5.54 -0.51
C ARG A 95 -5.16 4.25 -0.83
N TYR A 96 -4.40 3.20 -0.99
CA TYR A 96 -4.83 1.80 -1.00
C TYR A 96 -4.54 1.23 0.38
N THR A 97 -5.57 0.74 1.06
CA THR A 97 -5.46 -0.03 2.30
C THR A 97 -5.61 -1.49 1.94
N VAL A 98 -4.61 -2.30 2.30
CA VAL A 98 -4.55 -3.73 1.97
C VAL A 98 -4.58 -4.52 3.28
N GLU A 99 -5.62 -5.32 3.42
CA GLU A 99 -5.92 -6.11 4.60
C GLU A 99 -6.29 -7.55 4.20
N PRO A 100 -6.32 -8.51 5.14
CA PRO A 100 -6.63 -9.90 4.80
C PRO A 100 -7.98 -10.08 4.09
N ALA A 101 -8.94 -9.18 4.33
CA ALA A 101 -10.26 -9.22 3.71
C ALA A 101 -10.26 -8.69 2.26
N GLY A 102 -9.31 -7.84 1.87
CA GLY A 102 -9.33 -7.19 0.57
C GLY A 102 -8.49 -5.93 0.48
N ILE A 103 -8.78 -5.15 -0.56
CA ILE A 103 -8.16 -3.86 -0.83
C ILE A 103 -9.23 -2.81 -1.03
N GLU A 104 -9.08 -1.70 -0.32
CA GLU A 104 -9.89 -0.51 -0.49
C GLU A 104 -9.05 0.65 -0.98
N PHE A 105 -9.62 1.45 -1.87
CA PHE A 105 -9.05 2.74 -2.27
C PHE A 105 -9.86 3.86 -1.64
N ARG A 106 -9.15 4.79 -0.97
CA ARG A 106 -9.73 5.99 -0.37
C ARG A 106 -9.14 7.24 -0.99
N THR A 107 -9.99 8.18 -1.34
CA THR A 107 -9.63 9.53 -1.78
C THR A 107 -10.56 10.54 -1.10
N GLY A 108 -10.01 11.31 -0.15
CA GLY A 108 -10.81 12.20 0.71
C GLY A 108 -11.87 11.44 1.51
N THR A 109 -13.14 11.73 1.23
CA THR A 109 -14.31 11.08 1.85
C THR A 109 -14.84 9.90 1.06
N THR A 110 -14.34 9.67 -0.17
CA THR A 110 -14.77 8.56 -1.01
C THR A 110 -13.91 7.33 -0.73
N THR A 111 -14.58 6.21 -0.45
CA THR A 111 -13.98 4.88 -0.36
C THR A 111 -14.61 3.99 -1.41
N ARG A 112 -13.82 3.13 -2.06
CA ARG A 112 -14.30 2.08 -2.96
C ARG A 112 -13.52 0.79 -2.76
N LEU A 113 -14.19 -0.34 -2.94
CA LEU A 113 -13.55 -1.65 -2.98
C LEU A 113 -12.78 -1.81 -4.30
N VAL A 114 -11.52 -2.26 -4.20
CA VAL A 114 -10.66 -2.58 -5.35
C VAL A 114 -10.63 -4.09 -5.58
N ALA A 115 -10.48 -4.86 -4.50
CA ALA A 115 -10.48 -6.32 -4.53
C ALA A 115 -11.03 -6.89 -3.22
N SER A 116 -11.74 -8.02 -3.28
CA SER A 116 -12.09 -8.84 -2.12
C SER A 116 -11.25 -10.11 -2.14
N TYR A 117 -10.77 -10.55 -0.97
CA TYR A 117 -10.05 -11.81 -0.79
C TYR A 117 -10.84 -12.84 0.03
N LEU A 118 -11.98 -12.43 0.58
CA LEU A 118 -12.93 -13.37 1.17
C LEU A 118 -13.49 -14.21 0.02
N GLU A 119 -13.12 -15.49 -0.02
CA GLU A 119 -13.72 -16.47 -0.91
C GLU A 119 -15.21 -16.61 -0.54
N GLU A 120 -16.08 -16.65 -1.55
CA GLU A 120 -17.42 -17.22 -1.44
C GLU A 120 -17.35 -18.75 -1.34
#